data_AF-A0A7X6PZ84-F1
#
_entry.id   AF-A0A7X6PZ84-F1
#
_cell.length_a   1.000
_cell.length_b   1.000
_cell.length_c   1.000
_cell.angle_alpha   90.00
_cell.angle_beta   90.00
_cell.angle_gamma   90.00
#
_symmetry.space_group_name_H-M   'P 1'
#
loop_
_entity.id
_entity.type
_entity.pdbx_description
1 polymer ?
#
loop_
_entity_poly.entity_id
_entity_poly.type
_entity_poly.pdbx_seq_one_letter_code
_entity_poly.pdbx_strand_id
1 'polypeptide(L)'
;MKLNTKNISDTFMLLLALGLGLFLGVYIKYAGLRVGSLWTGNFGQIGNGLFLWTALSTMIALHSNSKTKAALHVFAFLGSMVVSNYTYSFLVVHYFVPRVVLFWTLMLIPSALGAALIWDIKSNKTILGIPVRLIVLFVGTLIMLYDLFVYPFLSQHVDALMIVALLYYGFVKSIQRVRVL
;
A
#
# COMPACT_ATOMS: atom_id res chain seq x y z
N MET A 1 30.33 22.25 4.25
CA MET A 1 29.71 20.93 4.54
C MET A 1 28.76 20.61 3.40
N LYS A 2 29.14 19.76 2.42
CA LYS A 2 28.22 19.35 1.34
C LYS A 2 27.22 18.37 1.93
N LEU A 3 25.98 18.82 2.12
CA LEU A 3 24.87 17.95 2.48
C LEU A 3 24.75 16.85 1.42
N ASN A 4 24.84 15.60 1.85
CA ASN A 4 24.66 14.45 0.98
C ASN A 4 23.18 14.36 0.60
N THR A 5 22.82 14.97 -0.54
CA THR A 5 21.45 15.10 -1.04
C THR A 5 20.70 13.77 -1.16
N LYS A 6 21.42 12.66 -1.33
CA LYS A 6 20.86 11.31 -1.37
C LYS A 6 20.31 10.88 0.00
N ASN A 7 21.02 11.17 1.09
CA ASN A 7 20.57 10.82 2.44
C ASN A 7 19.35 11.64 2.87
N ILE A 8 19.23 12.89 2.40
CA ILE A 8 18.09 13.76 2.70
C ILE A 8 16.84 13.26 1.99
N SER A 9 16.94 12.90 0.70
CA SER A 9 15.78 12.39 -0.04
C SER A 9 15.27 11.07 0.53
N ASP A 10 16.16 10.20 1.00
CA ASP A 10 15.79 8.94 1.65
C ASP A 10 15.12 9.15 3.01
N THR A 11 15.67 10.05 3.83
CA THR A 11 15.06 10.39 5.13
C THR A 11 13.67 10.98 4.94
N PHE A 12 13.52 11.88 3.96
CA PHE A 12 12.22 12.46 3.61
C PHE A 12 11.23 11.38 3.15
N MET A 13 11.66 10.44 2.31
CA MET A 13 10.86 9.30 1.85
C MET A 13 10.39 8.43 3.00
N LEU A 14 11.29 8.12 3.94
CA LEU A 14 10.96 7.34 5.14
C LEU A 14 9.93 8.06 6.02
N LEU A 15 10.11 9.36 6.26
CA LEU A 15 9.17 10.17 7.04
C LEU A 15 7.80 10.26 6.35
N LEU A 16 7.79 10.40 5.02
CA LEU A 16 6.57 10.41 4.23
C LEU A 16 5.86 9.05 4.26
N ALA A 17 6.61 7.94 4.17
CA ALA A 17 6.07 6.59 4.29
C ALA A 17 5.45 6.36 5.68
N LEU A 18 6.12 6.78 6.75
CA LEU A 18 5.60 6.71 8.12
C LEU A 18 4.35 7.58 8.29
N GLY A 19 4.41 8.84 7.84
CA GLY A 19 3.28 9.77 7.95
C GLY A 19 2.05 9.29 7.18
N LEU A 20 2.25 8.80 5.96
CA LEU A 20 1.18 8.20 5.16
C LEU A 20 0.61 6.96 5.83
N GLY A 21 1.45 6.08 6.37
CA GLY A 21 0.98 4.87 7.05
C GLY A 21 0.15 5.20 8.30
N LEU A 22 0.66 6.08 9.18
CA LEU A 22 -0.07 6.55 10.36
C LEU A 22 -1.41 7.18 9.99
N PHE A 23 -1.42 8.10 9.04
CA PHE A 23 -2.64 8.76 8.59
C PHE A 23 -3.63 7.76 8.02
N LEU A 24 -3.18 6.87 7.13
CA LEU A 24 -4.04 5.91 6.46
C LEU A 24 -4.62 4.91 7.45
N GLY A 25 -3.84 4.40 8.41
CA GLY A 25 -4.34 3.45 9.40
C GLY A 25 -5.46 4.00 10.27
N VAL A 26 -5.33 5.26 10.74
CA VAL A 26 -6.41 5.98 11.44
C VAL A 26 -7.59 6.23 10.51
N TYR A 27 -7.32 6.76 9.31
CA TYR A 27 -8.36 7.16 8.37
C TYR A 27 -9.23 5.99 7.94
N ILE A 28 -8.66 4.84 7.61
CA ILE A 28 -9.40 3.62 7.24
C ILE A 28 -10.38 3.24 8.35
N LYS A 29 -9.91 3.22 9.60
CA LYS A 29 -10.74 2.81 10.73
C LYS A 29 -11.84 3.83 11.00
N TYR A 30 -11.50 5.12 11.01
CA TYR A 30 -12.46 6.21 11.18
C TYR A 30 -13.53 6.22 10.08
N ALA A 31 -13.11 6.09 8.82
CA ALA A 31 -13.97 6.05 7.65
C ALA A 31 -14.91 4.84 7.67
N GLY A 32 -14.42 3.68 8.12
CA GLY A 32 -15.21 2.45 8.29
C GLY A 32 -16.30 2.53 9.35
N LEU A 33 -16.21 3.45 10.32
CA LEU A 33 -17.25 3.66 11.33
C LEU A 33 -18.45 4.48 10.78
N ARG A 34 -18.30 5.14 9.64
CA ARG A 34 -19.33 6.01 9.05
C ARG A 34 -20.05 5.34 7.88
N VAL A 35 -20.50 4.10 8.11
CA VAL A 35 -21.32 3.33 7.16
C VAL A 35 -22.61 4.13 6.88
N GLY A 36 -22.81 4.56 5.64
CA GLY A 36 -23.96 5.38 5.21
C GLY A 36 -23.63 6.77 4.67
N SER A 37 -22.38 7.24 4.83
CA SER A 37 -21.89 8.43 4.12
C SER A 37 -21.30 8.03 2.76
N LEU A 38 -21.85 8.57 1.65
CA LEU A 38 -21.44 8.23 0.28
C LEU A 38 -19.91 8.25 0.09
N TRP A 39 -19.25 9.33 0.51
CA TRP A 39 -17.81 9.47 0.28
C TRP A 39 -16.95 8.81 1.36
N THR A 40 -17.18 9.15 2.64
CA THR A 40 -16.32 8.66 3.73
C THR A 40 -16.50 7.17 4.00
N GLY A 41 -17.70 6.61 3.84
CA GLY A 41 -17.93 5.16 4.00
C GLY A 41 -17.21 4.35 2.92
N ASN A 42 -17.31 4.76 1.66
CA ASN A 42 -16.66 4.08 0.53
C ASN A 42 -15.14 4.07 0.66
N PHE A 43 -14.54 5.18 1.11
CA PHE A 43 -13.10 5.24 1.40
C PHE A 43 -12.66 4.30 2.53
N GLY A 44 -13.48 4.12 3.56
CA GLY A 44 -13.21 3.16 4.63
C GLY A 44 -13.20 1.72 4.12
N GLN A 45 -14.14 1.38 3.23
CA GLN A 45 -14.22 0.05 2.64
C GLN A 45 -13.06 -0.23 1.67
N ILE A 46 -12.75 0.70 0.76
CA ILE A 46 -11.58 0.60 -0.13
C ILE A 46 -10.29 0.52 0.69
N GLY A 47 -10.24 1.27 1.78
CA GLY A 47 -9.14 1.30 2.72
C GLY A 47 -8.94 0.01 3.50
N ASN A 48 -9.99 -0.77 3.73
CA ASN A 48 -9.90 -2.13 4.29
C ASN A 48 -9.53 -3.18 3.23
N GLY A 49 -9.62 -2.83 1.94
CA GLY A 49 -9.17 -3.65 0.84
C GLY A 49 -7.64 -3.77 0.77
N LEU A 50 -7.16 -4.92 0.30
CA LEU A 50 -5.74 -5.20 0.12
C LEU A 50 -5.13 -4.40 -1.05
N PHE A 51 -5.96 -3.98 -2.01
CA PHE A 51 -5.52 -3.33 -3.23
C PHE A 51 -4.86 -1.97 -2.96
N LEU A 52 -5.45 -1.12 -2.11
CA LEU A 52 -4.90 0.19 -1.78
C LEU A 52 -3.50 0.08 -1.17
N TRP A 53 -3.33 -0.86 -0.23
CA TRP A 53 -2.09 -1.06 0.50
C TRP A 53 -1.00 -1.58 -0.44
N THR A 54 -1.36 -2.51 -1.32
CA THR A 54 -0.46 -3.10 -2.31
C THR A 54 -0.03 -2.07 -3.35
N ALA A 55 -0.96 -1.24 -3.83
CA ALA A 55 -0.69 -0.19 -4.80
C ALA A 55 0.27 0.87 -4.22
N LEU A 56 0.00 1.37 -3.02
CA LEU A 56 0.86 2.35 -2.34
C LEU A 56 2.25 1.77 -2.04
N SER A 57 2.31 0.53 -1.54
CA SER A 57 3.58 -0.17 -1.29
C SER A 57 4.41 -0.31 -2.58
N THR A 58 3.75 -0.62 -3.70
CA THR A 58 4.41 -0.71 -5.01
C THR A 58 4.96 0.65 -5.45
N MET A 59 4.18 1.73 -5.30
CA MET A 59 4.64 3.07 -5.63
C MET A 59 5.83 3.50 -4.77
N ILE A 60 5.79 3.23 -3.46
CA ILE A 60 6.90 3.51 -2.53
C ILE A 60 8.15 2.73 -2.93
N ALA A 61 8.01 1.44 -3.24
CA ALA A 61 9.11 0.60 -3.69
C ALA A 61 9.76 1.15 -4.98
N LEU A 62 8.94 1.53 -5.97
CA LEU A 62 9.41 2.08 -7.25
C LEU A 62 10.06 3.46 -7.11
N HIS A 63 9.70 4.27 -6.12
CA HIS A 63 10.33 5.59 -5.93
C HIS A 63 11.56 5.54 -5.01
N SER A 64 11.85 4.39 -4.41
CA SER A 64 12.99 4.23 -3.51
C SER A 64 14.35 4.18 -4.24
N ASN A 65 15.40 4.63 -3.56
CA ASN A 65 16.74 4.79 -4.14
C ASN A 65 17.57 3.51 -4.17
N SER A 66 17.28 2.52 -3.33
CA SER A 66 17.94 1.22 -3.32
C SER A 66 16.99 0.10 -2.91
N LYS A 67 17.33 -1.14 -3.23
CA LYS A 67 16.60 -2.35 -2.84
C LYS A 67 16.30 -2.38 -1.33
N THR A 68 17.33 -2.18 -0.51
CA THR A 68 17.21 -2.15 0.95
C THR A 68 16.31 -1.03 1.43
N LYS A 69 16.39 0.15 0.79
CA LYS A 69 15.53 1.30 1.13
C LYS A 69 14.09 1.09 0.71
N ALA A 70 13.84 0.43 -0.42
CA ALA A 70 12.49 0.03 -0.84
C ALA A 70 11.82 -0.87 0.19
N ALA A 71 12.55 -1.91 0.65
CA ALA A 71 12.08 -2.79 1.72
C ALA A 71 11.79 -2.01 3.01
N LEU A 72 12.71 -1.12 3.42
CA LEU A 72 12.57 -0.32 4.64
C LEU A 72 11.39 0.65 4.57
N HIS A 73 11.23 1.38 3.46
CA HIS A 73 10.14 2.35 3.30
C HIS A 73 8.77 1.66 3.28
N VAL A 74 8.64 0.52 2.59
CA VAL A 74 7.39 -0.25 2.58
C VAL A 74 7.10 -0.87 3.95
N PHE A 75 8.13 -1.40 4.62
CA PHE A 75 7.99 -1.89 5.99
C PHE A 75 7.53 -0.78 6.94
N ALA A 76 8.13 0.41 6.84
CA ALA A 76 7.76 1.57 7.66
C ALA A 76 6.32 2.03 7.37
N PHE A 77 5.91 2.08 6.10
CA PHE A 77 4.56 2.41 5.70
C PHE A 77 3.53 1.41 6.26
N LEU A 78 3.70 0.12 5.98
CA LEU A 78 2.76 -0.90 6.43
C LEU A 78 2.78 -1.07 7.95
N GLY A 79 3.97 -1.02 8.57
CA GLY A 79 4.12 -1.13 10.02
C GLY A 79 3.44 0.02 10.76
N SER A 80 3.65 1.26 10.33
CA SER A 80 2.97 2.42 10.93
C SER A 80 1.46 2.41 10.67
N MET A 81 1.02 1.90 9.52
CA MET A 81 -0.40 1.70 9.23
C MET A 81 -1.04 0.64 10.13
N VAL A 82 -0.41 -0.53 10.31
CA VAL A 82 -0.89 -1.57 11.24
C VAL A 82 -0.94 -1.02 12.68
N VAL A 83 0.14 -0.38 13.15
CA VAL A 83 0.19 0.18 14.50
C VAL A 83 -0.92 1.20 14.72
N SER A 84 -1.07 2.19 13.82
CA SER A 84 -2.09 3.23 13.98
C SER A 84 -3.52 2.69 13.84
N ASN A 85 -3.77 1.76 12.93
CA ASN A 85 -5.09 1.12 12.76
C ASN A 85 -5.53 0.40 14.03
N TYR A 86 -4.67 -0.44 14.60
CA TYR A 86 -5.01 -1.22 15.79
C TYR A 86 -4.96 -0.39 17.08
N THR A 87 -4.10 0.62 17.16
CA THR A 87 -4.09 1.57 18.28
C THR A 87 -5.40 2.36 18.30
N TYR A 88 -5.84 2.88 17.15
CA TYR A 88 -7.14 3.57 17.05
C TYR A 88 -8.30 2.61 17.37
N SER A 89 -8.26 1.38 16.85
CA SER A 89 -9.28 0.37 17.13
C SER A 89 -9.38 0.04 18.63
N PHE A 90 -8.25 -0.05 19.32
CA PHE A 90 -8.21 -0.34 20.76
C PHE A 90 -8.67 0.86 21.61
N LEU A 91 -8.15 2.06 21.32
CA LEU A 91 -8.38 3.24 22.16
C LEU A 91 -9.74 3.92 21.92
N VAL A 92 -10.21 3.93 20.67
CA VAL A 92 -11.40 4.70 20.26
C VAL A 92 -12.59 3.79 19.98
N VAL A 93 -12.36 2.65 19.33
CA VAL A 93 -13.44 1.71 18.94
C VAL A 93 -13.65 0.62 20.00
N HIS A 94 -12.74 0.50 20.97
CA HIS A 94 -12.75 -0.54 22.00
C HIS A 94 -12.84 -1.97 21.44
N TYR A 95 -12.24 -2.19 20.26
CA TYR A 95 -12.21 -3.49 19.58
C TYR A 95 -10.78 -3.89 19.25
N PHE A 96 -10.35 -5.06 19.72
CA PHE A 96 -9.01 -5.58 19.48
C PHE A 96 -9.01 -7.10 19.41
N VAL A 97 -8.53 -7.65 18.29
CA VAL A 97 -8.39 -9.11 18.09
C VAL A 97 -6.90 -9.43 17.94
N PRO A 98 -6.23 -9.94 18.99
CA PRO A 98 -4.79 -10.15 19.00
C PRO A 98 -4.29 -11.04 17.86
N ARG A 99 -5.07 -12.08 17.50
CA ARG A 99 -4.73 -13.01 16.42
C ARG A 99 -4.64 -12.31 15.05
N VAL A 100 -5.51 -11.35 14.81
CA VAL A 100 -5.54 -10.58 13.55
C VAL A 100 -4.35 -9.62 13.51
N VAL A 101 -4.03 -8.96 14.63
CA VAL A 101 -2.87 -8.06 14.76
C VAL A 101 -1.57 -8.84 14.51
N LEU A 102 -1.44 -10.03 15.10
CA LEU A 102 -0.28 -10.90 14.90
C LEU A 102 -0.13 -11.29 13.43
N PHE A 103 -1.22 -11.71 12.77
CA PHE A 103 -1.21 -12.05 11.36
C PHE A 103 -0.67 -10.90 10.49
N TRP A 104 -1.21 -9.68 10.65
CA TRP A 104 -0.77 -8.54 9.85
C TRP A 104 0.67 -8.10 10.16
N THR A 105 1.09 -8.23 11.43
CA THR A 105 2.47 -7.96 11.82
C THR A 105 3.44 -8.94 11.15
N LEU A 106 3.10 -10.23 11.08
CA LEU A 106 3.90 -11.24 10.39
C LEU A 106 3.97 -10.99 8.88
N MET A 107 2.89 -10.46 8.28
CA MET A 107 2.84 -10.11 6.85
C MET A 107 3.74 -8.94 6.45
N LEU A 108 4.28 -8.17 7.40
CA LEU A 108 5.22 -7.08 7.11
C LEU A 108 6.52 -7.61 6.47
N ILE A 109 7.01 -8.77 6.91
CA ILE A 109 8.26 -9.37 6.42
C ILE A 109 8.17 -9.75 4.94
N PRO A 110 7.22 -10.59 4.49
CA PRO A 110 7.09 -10.92 3.07
C PRO A 110 6.75 -9.69 2.22
N SER A 111 6.03 -8.70 2.77
CA SER A 111 5.74 -7.44 2.06
C SER A 111 7.00 -6.62 1.80
N ALA A 112 7.92 -6.52 2.77
CA ALA A 112 9.20 -5.86 2.59
C ALA A 112 10.10 -6.58 1.56
N LEU A 113 10.07 -7.91 1.55
CA LEU A 113 10.75 -8.71 0.52
C LEU A 113 10.14 -8.49 -0.87
N GLY A 114 8.81 -8.42 -0.97
CA GLY A 114 8.11 -8.08 -2.20
C GLY A 114 8.51 -6.69 -2.74
N ALA A 115 8.63 -5.69 -1.85
CA ALA A 115 9.11 -4.36 -2.20
C ALA A 115 10.55 -4.36 -2.76
N ALA A 116 11.43 -5.17 -2.16
CA ALA A 116 12.78 -5.36 -2.66
C ALA A 116 12.80 -5.95 -4.09
N LEU A 117 11.93 -6.93 -4.36
CA LEU A 117 11.78 -7.51 -5.70
C LEU A 117 11.21 -6.49 -6.71
N ILE A 118 10.22 -5.70 -6.31
CA ILE A 118 9.66 -4.62 -7.14
C ILE A 118 10.75 -3.58 -7.48
N TRP A 119 11.66 -3.27 -6.56
CA TRP A 119 12.77 -2.39 -6.84
C TRP A 119 13.77 -3.01 -7.84
N ASP A 120 14.04 -4.31 -7.76
CA ASP A 120 14.93 -4.98 -8.71
C ASP A 120 14.39 -4.90 -10.14
N ILE A 121 13.07 -5.03 -10.32
CA ILE A 121 12.37 -4.80 -11.59
C ILE A 121 12.64 -3.40 -12.14
N LYS A 122 12.78 -2.40 -11.26
CA LYS A 122 13.10 -1.02 -11.64
C LYS A 122 14.52 -0.84 -12.12
N SER A 123 15.47 -1.49 -11.47
CA SER A 123 16.88 -1.30 -11.78
C SER A 123 17.31 -1.93 -13.12
N ASN A 124 16.42 -2.62 -13.86
CA ASN A 124 16.70 -3.33 -15.10
C ASN A 124 17.81 -4.40 -14.98
N LYS A 125 18.21 -4.76 -13.76
CA LYS A 125 19.35 -5.67 -13.50
C LYS A 125 19.01 -7.15 -13.61
N THR A 126 17.78 -7.51 -13.98
CA THR A 126 17.32 -8.90 -13.99
C THR A 126 16.67 -9.26 -15.31
N ILE A 127 17.13 -10.35 -15.94
CA ILE A 127 16.50 -11.01 -17.11
C ILE A 127 15.04 -11.39 -16.79
N LEU A 128 14.72 -11.54 -15.50
CA LEU A 128 13.38 -11.81 -14.95
C LEU A 128 12.47 -10.56 -14.86
N GLY A 129 12.90 -9.37 -15.29
CA GLY A 129 12.13 -8.13 -15.11
C GLY A 129 10.75 -8.14 -15.78
N ILE A 130 10.60 -8.78 -16.95
CA ILE A 130 9.32 -8.92 -17.65
C ILE A 130 8.36 -9.88 -16.92
N PRO A 131 8.75 -11.14 -16.63
CA PRO A 131 7.84 -12.06 -15.95
C PRO A 131 7.43 -11.57 -14.57
N VAL A 132 8.32 -10.94 -13.80
CA VAL A 132 7.94 -10.40 -12.48
C VAL A 132 6.98 -9.20 -12.60
N ARG A 133 7.12 -8.33 -13.62
CA ARG A 133 6.12 -7.27 -13.89
C ARG A 133 4.74 -7.86 -14.17
N LEU A 134 4.68 -8.89 -15.01
CA LEU A 134 3.43 -9.58 -15.33
C LEU A 134 2.83 -10.24 -14.09
N ILE A 135 3.66 -10.86 -13.23
CA ILE A 135 3.22 -11.43 -11.96
C ILE A 135 2.65 -10.34 -11.04
N VAL A 136 3.34 -9.21 -10.87
CA VAL A 136 2.86 -8.11 -10.02
C VAL A 136 1.56 -7.52 -10.55
N LEU A 137 1.44 -7.34 -11.87
CA LEU A 137 0.20 -6.87 -12.50
C LEU A 137 -0.93 -7.89 -12.34
N PHE A 138 -0.65 -9.18 -12.55
CA PHE A 138 -1.61 -10.25 -12.42
C PHE A 138 -2.09 -10.39 -10.97
N VAL A 139 -1.18 -10.48 -10.01
CA VAL A 139 -1.49 -10.53 -8.58
C VAL A 139 -2.23 -9.28 -8.12
N GLY A 140 -1.79 -8.09 -8.54
CA GLY A 140 -2.50 -6.84 -8.24
C GLY A 140 -3.93 -6.83 -8.80
N THR A 141 -4.13 -7.39 -10.00
CA THR A 141 -5.46 -7.54 -10.62
C THR A 141 -6.31 -8.55 -9.85
N LEU A 142 -5.74 -9.68 -9.43
CA LEU A 142 -6.45 -10.67 -8.60
C LEU A 142 -6.85 -10.09 -7.24
N ILE A 143 -5.98 -9.31 -6.60
CA ILE A 143 -6.28 -8.62 -5.34
C ILE A 143 -7.43 -7.62 -5.55
N MET A 144 -7.40 -6.86 -6.64
CA MET A 144 -8.48 -5.92 -6.98
C MET A 144 -9.81 -6.65 -7.20
N LEU A 145 -9.80 -7.76 -7.94
CA LEU A 145 -10.99 -8.58 -8.17
C LEU A 145 -11.50 -9.16 -6.86
N TYR A 146 -10.62 -9.67 -6.00
CA TYR A 146 -10.97 -10.17 -4.68
C TYR A 146 -11.67 -9.08 -3.84
N ASP A 147 -11.09 -7.88 -3.75
CA ASP A 147 -11.69 -6.76 -3.01
C ASP A 147 -13.07 -6.37 -3.60
N LEU A 148 -13.23 -6.43 -4.93
CA LEU A 148 -14.50 -6.15 -5.60
C LEU A 148 -15.60 -7.18 -5.28
N PHE A 149 -15.24 -8.47 -5.16
CA PHE A 149 -16.19 -9.55 -4.90
C PHE A 149 -16.48 -9.77 -3.41
N VAL A 150 -15.47 -9.59 -2.54
CA VAL A 150 -15.61 -9.82 -1.09
C VAL A 150 -16.30 -8.67 -0.38
N TYR A 151 -16.18 -7.45 -0.90
CA TYR A 151 -16.90 -6.29 -0.36
C TYR A 151 -18.09 -5.97 -1.27
N PRO A 152 -19.27 -6.61 -1.08
CA PRO A 152 -20.45 -6.42 -1.93
C PRO A 152 -20.95 -4.97 -1.97
N PHE A 153 -20.57 -4.14 -1.00
CA PHE A 153 -20.84 -2.70 -1.02
C PHE A 153 -19.97 -1.94 -2.03
N LEU A 154 -18.72 -2.35 -2.29
CA LEU A 154 -17.86 -1.71 -3.29
C LEU A 154 -18.45 -1.84 -4.70
N SER A 155 -19.05 -2.99 -5.03
CA SER A 155 -19.60 -3.25 -6.37
C SER A 155 -20.95 -2.56 -6.61
N GLN A 156 -21.66 -2.17 -5.55
CA GLN A 156 -22.95 -1.47 -5.63
C GLN A 156 -22.81 0.04 -5.82
N HIS A 157 -21.61 0.60 -5.66
CA HIS A 157 -21.36 2.05 -5.68
C HIS A 157 -20.43 2.46 -6.83
N VAL A 158 -20.95 3.29 -7.75
CA VAL A 158 -20.25 3.70 -8.99
C VAL A 158 -18.99 4.54 -8.70
N ASP A 159 -19.03 5.37 -7.66
CA ASP A 159 -17.90 6.18 -7.20
C ASP A 159 -16.76 5.33 -6.60
N ALA A 160 -17.10 4.26 -5.87
CA ALA A 160 -16.11 3.30 -5.37
C ALA A 160 -15.41 2.56 -6.52
N LEU A 161 -16.18 2.12 -7.53
CA LEU A 161 -15.64 1.52 -8.75
C LEU A 161 -14.70 2.47 -9.49
N MET A 162 -15.06 3.75 -9.60
CA MET A 162 -14.24 4.76 -10.26
C MET A 162 -12.92 5.00 -9.50
N ILE A 163 -12.95 5.09 -8.16
CA ILE A 163 -11.75 5.25 -7.34
C ILE A 163 -10.81 4.04 -7.51
N VAL A 164 -11.35 2.82 -7.47
CA VAL A 164 -10.57 1.60 -7.69
C VAL A 164 -9.97 1.57 -9.09
N ALA A 165 -10.73 1.94 -10.13
CA ALA A 165 -10.24 2.02 -11.50
C ALA A 165 -9.12 3.05 -11.67
N LEU A 166 -9.24 4.23 -11.03
CA LEU A 166 -8.19 5.26 -11.04
C LEU A 166 -6.93 4.80 -10.32
N LEU A 167 -7.07 4.15 -9.16
CA LEU A 167 -5.96 3.56 -8.41
C LEU A 167 -5.27 2.46 -9.24
N TYR A 168 -6.03 1.62 -9.94
CA TYR A 168 -5.52 0.60 -10.85
C TYR A 168 -4.79 1.20 -12.05
N TYR A 169 -5.38 2.21 -12.70
CA TYR A 169 -4.71 2.93 -13.78
C TYR A 169 -3.38 3.55 -13.30
N GLY A 170 -3.38 4.20 -12.15
CA GLY A 170 -2.18 4.76 -11.52
C GLY A 170 -1.12 3.70 -11.23
N PHE A 171 -1.54 2.56 -10.68
CA PHE A 171 -0.71 1.40 -10.41
C PHE A 171 -0.06 0.85 -11.70
N VAL A 172 -0.84 0.55 -12.73
CA VAL A 172 -0.34 0.07 -14.03
C VAL A 172 0.64 1.06 -14.63
N LYS A 173 0.28 2.36 -14.66
CA LYS A 173 1.14 3.42 -15.19
C LYS A 173 2.45 3.57 -14.41
N SER A 174 2.43 3.33 -13.09
CA SER A 174 3.63 3.36 -12.25
C SER A 174 4.59 2.23 -12.62
N ILE A 175 4.08 1.02 -12.90
CA ILE A 175 4.88 -0.14 -13.32
C ILE A 175 5.37 0.00 -14.77
N GLN A 176 4.56 0.58 -15.66
CA GLN A 176 4.93 0.75 -17.08
C GLN A 176 6.00 1.83 -17.30
N ARG A 177 6.01 2.91 -16.49
CA ARG A 177 7.02 3.98 -16.58
C ARG A 177 8.47 3.52 -16.37
N VAL A 178 8.65 2.33 -15.82
CA VAL A 178 9.93 1.70 -15.50
C VAL A 178 10.67 1.18 -16.76
N ARG A 179 10.52 1.82 -17.91
CA ARG A 179 11.13 1.41 -19.19
C ARG A 179 11.54 2.57 -20.11
N VAL A 180 11.34 3.82 -19.69
CA VAL A 180 11.57 5.01 -20.54
C VAL A 180 12.79 5.84 -20.07
N LEU A 181 13.64 5.27 -19.22
CA LEU A 181 14.95 5.81 -18.84
C LEU A 181 15.98 4.69 -18.96
#